data_AF-B2XCP2-F1
#
_entry.id   AF-B2XCP2-F1
#
_cell.length_a   1.000
_cell.length_b   1.000
_cell.length_c   1.000
_cell.angle_alpha   90.00
_cell.angle_beta   90.00
_cell.angle_gamma   90.00
#
_symmetry.space_group_name_H-M   'P 1'
#
loop_
_entity.id
_entity.type
_entity.pdbx_description
1 polymer ?
#
loop_
_entity_poly.entity_id
_entity_poly.type
_entity_poly.pdbx_seq_one_letter_code
_entity_poly.pdbx_strand_id
1 'polypeptide(L)'
;NNSVMLNNCVGYPAVRYIKFRDPRKISELDKRWPQLKYENNFGRNKQYLWKNEFLKHGSCSIKRYQQPAYFDLAMNLKDKFDLLSTLRNHGITPGSTYQLDDIEKAIKTVSIKVPSLKCVEKHPGNV
;
A
#
# COMPACT_ATOMS: atom_id res chain seq x y z
N ASN A 1 22.93 5.81 -2.97
CA ASN A 1 22.04 6.71 -2.20
C ASN A 1 21.39 5.88 -1.10
N ASN A 2 21.97 5.84 0.11
CA ASN A 2 21.52 4.96 1.20
C ASN A 2 20.39 5.63 1.99
N SER A 3 19.25 5.83 1.33
CA SER A 3 18.05 6.34 2.01
C SER A 3 17.50 5.25 2.93
N VAL A 4 17.63 5.44 4.25
CA VAL A 4 17.00 4.56 5.24
C VAL A 4 15.52 4.91 5.33
N MET A 5 14.65 3.91 5.21
CA MET A 5 13.21 4.10 5.37
C MET A 5 12.89 4.52 6.80
N LEU A 6 12.31 5.70 7.00
CA LEU A 6 11.82 6.15 8.29
C LEU A 6 10.74 5.19 8.81
N ASN A 7 10.91 4.76 10.07
CA ASN A 7 9.98 3.88 10.75
C ASN A 7 10.05 4.09 12.27
N ASN A 8 8.97 3.70 12.97
CA ASN A 8 8.84 3.72 14.43
C ASN A 8 9.15 5.09 15.06
N CYS A 9 8.71 6.17 14.41
CA CYS A 9 9.01 7.52 14.89
C CYS A 9 8.25 7.84 16.18
N VAL A 10 8.98 8.38 17.17
CA VAL A 10 8.39 8.82 18.43
C VAL A 10 7.69 10.17 18.22
N GLY A 11 6.39 10.22 18.52
CA GLY A 11 5.63 11.46 18.58
C GLY A 11 5.46 11.94 20.01
N TYR A 12 5.28 13.24 20.19
CA TYR A 12 4.92 13.87 21.45
C TYR A 12 3.63 14.69 21.25
N PRO A 13 2.49 14.30 21.87
CA PRO A 13 2.29 13.11 22.70
C PRO A 13 2.47 11.79 21.91
N ALA A 14 2.62 10.67 22.65
CA ALA A 14 2.83 9.35 22.05
C ALA A 14 1.76 9.01 20.99
N VAL A 15 2.21 8.60 19.79
CA VAL A 15 1.32 8.25 18.69
C VAL A 15 0.54 6.98 19.02
N ARG A 16 -0.78 7.05 18.85
CA ARG A 16 -1.69 5.92 19.09
C ARG A 16 -2.56 5.69 17.87
N TYR A 17 -2.92 4.44 17.64
CA TYR A 17 -3.90 4.07 16.62
C TYR A 17 -5.32 4.14 17.19
N ILE A 18 -6.18 4.91 16.54
CA ILE A 18 -7.60 5.01 16.86
C ILE A 18 -8.36 4.06 15.93
N LYS A 19 -8.94 3.00 16.49
CA LYS A 19 -9.68 2.02 15.68
C LYS A 19 -10.83 2.68 14.92
N PHE A 20 -10.90 2.48 13.60
CA PHE A 20 -12.01 2.96 12.78
C PHE A 20 -13.29 2.23 13.16
N ARG A 21 -14.39 2.98 13.32
CA ARG A 21 -15.72 2.45 13.64
C ARG A 21 -16.76 2.73 12.55
N ASP A 22 -16.51 3.73 11.71
CA ASP A 22 -17.38 4.03 10.57
C ASP A 22 -17.35 2.89 9.54
N PRO A 23 -18.47 2.20 9.28
CA PRO A 23 -18.56 1.13 8.30
C PRO A 23 -18.14 1.56 6.90
N ARG A 24 -18.40 2.83 6.50
CA ARG A 24 -18.02 3.34 5.19
C ARG A 24 -16.52 3.43 5.06
N LYS A 25 -15.85 4.08 6.02
CA LYS A 25 -14.37 4.14 6.08
C LYS A 25 -13.74 2.75 6.08
N ILE A 26 -14.29 1.80 6.85
CA ILE A 26 -13.78 0.42 6.89
C ILE A 26 -13.94 -0.25 5.53
N SER A 27 -15.09 -0.10 4.87
CA SER A 27 -15.36 -0.68 3.56
C SER A 27 -14.42 -0.12 2.48
N GLU A 28 -14.25 1.20 2.44
CA GLU A 28 -13.39 1.85 1.45
C GLU A 28 -11.91 1.48 1.64
N LEU A 29 -11.46 1.35 2.90
CA LEU A 29 -10.12 0.88 3.22
C LEU A 29 -9.92 -0.59 2.89
N ASP A 30 -10.87 -1.47 3.23
CA ASP A 30 -10.75 -2.91 2.94
C ASP A 30 -10.70 -3.18 1.44
N LYS A 31 -11.45 -2.40 0.64
CA LYS A 31 -11.41 -2.48 -0.82
C LYS A 31 -10.04 -2.11 -1.42
N ARG A 32 -9.33 -1.14 -0.84
CA ARG A 32 -8.08 -0.59 -1.40
C ARG A 32 -6.81 -1.12 -0.73
N TRP A 33 -6.92 -1.50 0.52
CA TRP A 33 -5.85 -1.99 1.38
C TRP A 33 -6.30 -3.22 2.17
N PRO A 34 -6.65 -4.32 1.47
CA PRO A 34 -7.14 -5.54 2.09
C PRO A 34 -6.07 -6.19 2.96
N GLN A 35 -6.51 -6.90 3.99
CA GLN A 35 -5.62 -7.54 4.97
C GLN A 35 -5.49 -9.04 4.69
N LEU A 36 -4.83 -9.38 3.58
CA LEU A 36 -4.81 -10.74 2.99
C LEU A 36 -4.29 -11.87 3.91
N LYS A 37 -3.67 -11.55 5.06
CA LYS A 37 -3.25 -12.54 6.07
C LYS A 37 -4.37 -12.96 7.03
N TYR A 38 -5.55 -12.35 6.92
CA TYR A 38 -6.66 -12.55 7.83
C TYR A 38 -7.97 -12.73 7.05
N GLU A 39 -8.87 -13.52 7.63
CA GLU A 39 -10.27 -13.59 7.18
C GLU A 39 -10.92 -12.20 7.13
N ASN A 40 -11.78 -11.95 6.14
CA ASN A 40 -12.28 -10.59 5.85
C ASN A 40 -12.93 -9.92 7.08
N ASN A 41 -13.89 -10.60 7.71
CA ASN A 41 -14.58 -10.07 8.89
C ASN A 41 -13.63 -9.87 10.08
N PHE A 42 -12.68 -10.78 10.27
CA PHE A 42 -11.69 -10.68 11.33
C PHE A 42 -10.75 -9.51 11.09
N GLY A 43 -10.26 -9.34 9.85
CA GLY A 43 -9.42 -8.22 9.43
C GLY A 43 -10.13 -6.89 9.64
N ARG A 44 -11.35 -6.72 9.14
CA ARG A 44 -12.14 -5.50 9.29
C ARG A 44 -12.40 -5.14 10.75
N ASN A 45 -12.64 -6.15 11.59
CA ASN A 45 -12.83 -5.95 13.03
C ASN A 45 -11.49 -5.61 13.71
N LYS A 46 -10.42 -6.38 13.53
CA LYS A 46 -9.19 -6.21 14.32
C LYS A 46 -8.26 -5.11 13.79
N GLN A 47 -8.28 -4.83 12.49
CA GLN A 47 -7.52 -3.78 11.81
C GLN A 47 -6.00 -3.88 12.07
N TYR A 48 -5.47 -5.09 12.21
CA TYR A 48 -4.09 -5.32 12.63
C TYR A 48 -3.07 -4.78 11.62
N LEU A 49 -3.30 -4.97 10.33
CA LEU A 49 -2.40 -4.42 9.30
C LEU A 49 -2.39 -2.89 9.38
N TRP A 50 -3.56 -2.26 9.36
CA TRP A 50 -3.70 -0.81 9.37
C TRP A 50 -3.08 -0.19 10.64
N LYS A 51 -3.32 -0.81 11.79
CA LYS A 51 -2.67 -0.40 13.05
C LYS A 51 -1.15 -0.46 12.95
N ASN A 52 -0.60 -1.57 12.47
CA ASN A 52 0.84 -1.77 12.39
C ASN A 52 1.49 -0.79 11.40
N GLU A 53 0.91 -0.62 10.22
CA GLU A 53 1.40 0.31 9.20
C GLU A 53 1.33 1.77 9.67
N PHE A 54 0.25 2.16 10.36
CA PHE A 54 0.15 3.52 10.89
C PHE A 54 1.16 3.78 12.02
N LEU A 55 1.31 2.85 12.98
CA LEU A 55 2.26 3.05 14.08
C LEU A 55 3.71 2.98 13.61
N LYS A 56 4.02 2.11 12.66
CA LYS A 56 5.37 1.94 12.12
C LYS A 56 5.74 3.05 11.14
N HIS A 57 4.86 3.43 10.22
CA HIS A 57 5.19 4.37 9.13
C HIS A 57 4.40 5.69 9.21
N GLY A 58 3.10 5.63 9.52
CA GLY A 58 2.27 6.83 9.67
C GLY A 58 2.76 7.78 10.78
N SER A 59 3.29 7.23 11.87
CA SER A 59 3.90 7.97 12.99
C SER A 59 4.97 8.97 12.56
N CYS A 60 5.76 8.62 11.53
CA CYS A 60 6.81 9.47 10.98
C CYS A 60 6.28 10.68 10.18
N SER A 61 4.97 10.73 9.92
CA SER A 61 4.31 11.81 9.19
C SER A 61 3.23 12.54 10.00
N ILE A 62 3.10 12.20 11.30
CA ILE A 62 1.96 12.59 12.14
C ILE A 62 1.74 14.09 12.25
N LYS A 63 2.81 14.89 12.15
CA LYS A 63 2.75 16.37 12.18
C LYS A 63 1.97 16.96 11.00
N ARG A 64 1.92 16.25 9.87
CA ARG A 64 1.24 16.69 8.63
C ARG A 64 0.00 15.87 8.34
N TYR A 65 0.05 14.56 8.59
CA TYR A 65 -1.04 13.64 8.30
C TYR A 65 -1.41 12.88 9.59
N GLN A 66 -2.44 13.37 10.27
CA GLN A 66 -3.09 12.60 11.33
C GLN A 66 -3.72 11.32 10.74
N GLN A 67 -4.08 10.35 11.60
CA GLN A 67 -4.48 9.02 11.14
C GLN A 67 -5.54 9.03 10.01
N PRO A 68 -6.66 9.76 10.09
CA PRO A 68 -7.63 9.77 8.99
C PRO A 68 -7.00 10.21 7.66
N ALA A 69 -6.26 11.32 7.69
CA ALA A 69 -5.60 11.92 6.53
C ALA A 69 -4.48 11.04 5.96
N TYR A 70 -3.74 10.31 6.80
CA TYR A 70 -2.74 9.32 6.34
C TYR A 70 -3.40 8.23 5.49
N PHE A 71 -4.51 7.67 5.96
CA PHE A 71 -5.25 6.64 5.24
C PHE A 71 -5.98 7.18 4.02
N ASP A 72 -6.53 8.40 4.08
CA ASP A 72 -7.15 9.06 2.92
C ASP A 72 -6.13 9.33 1.82
N LEU A 73 -4.94 9.79 2.18
CA LEU A 73 -3.85 9.98 1.22
C LEU A 73 -3.47 8.66 0.55
N ALA A 74 -3.34 7.57 1.31
CA ALA A 74 -3.03 6.25 0.75
C ALA A 74 -4.11 5.77 -0.23
N MET A 75 -5.39 5.91 0.13
CA MET A 75 -6.51 5.55 -0.75
C MET A 75 -6.54 6.40 -2.02
N ASN A 76 -6.35 7.72 -1.90
CA ASN A 76 -6.32 8.63 -3.04
C ASN A 76 -5.17 8.31 -4.00
N LEU A 77 -3.99 7.97 -3.47
CA LEU A 77 -2.86 7.52 -4.29
C LEU A 77 -3.15 6.19 -4.96
N LYS A 78 -3.80 5.25 -4.28
CA LYS A 78 -4.19 3.96 -4.88
C LYS A 78 -5.19 4.13 -6.02
N ASP A 79 -6.12 5.08 -5.90
CA ASP A 79 -7.12 5.36 -6.93
C ASP A 79 -6.55 6.15 -8.11
N LYS A 80 -5.49 6.94 -7.89
CA LYS A 80 -4.79 7.68 -8.94
C LYS A 80 -4.06 6.78 -9.92
N PHE A 81 -3.60 5.60 -9.49
CA PHE A 81 -2.79 4.70 -10.30
C PHE A 81 -3.48 3.33 -10.47
N ASP A 82 -4.17 3.14 -11.59
CA ASP A 82 -4.60 1.82 -12.03
C ASP A 82 -3.46 1.10 -12.77
N LEU A 83 -2.54 0.55 -11.98
CA LEU A 83 -1.37 -0.16 -12.50
C LEU A 83 -1.76 -1.38 -13.34
N LEU A 84 -2.84 -2.09 -13.00
CA LEU A 84 -3.23 -3.30 -13.72
C LEU A 84 -3.71 -2.95 -15.13
N SER A 85 -4.59 -1.95 -15.25
CA SER A 85 -5.05 -1.50 -16.57
C SER A 85 -3.91 -0.88 -17.37
N THR A 86 -3.03 -0.12 -16.73
CA THR A 86 -1.83 0.44 -17.38
C THR A 86 -0.96 -0.67 -17.97
N LEU A 87 -0.64 -1.69 -17.18
CA LEU A 87 0.17 -2.82 -17.64
C LEU A 87 -0.52 -3.58 -18.80
N ARG A 88 -1.83 -3.84 -18.69
CA ARG A 88 -2.61 -4.50 -19.74
C ARG A 88 -2.59 -3.74 -21.06
N ASN A 89 -2.71 -2.42 -21.03
CA ASN A 89 -2.65 -1.58 -22.23
C ASN A 89 -1.27 -1.63 -22.92
N HIS A 90 -0.23 -2.04 -22.19
CA HIS A 90 1.12 -2.30 -22.71
C HIS A 90 1.39 -3.79 -23.00
N GLY A 91 0.35 -4.64 -23.05
CA GLY A 91 0.50 -6.07 -23.31
C GLY A 91 1.04 -6.88 -22.13
N ILE A 92 1.14 -6.28 -20.93
CA ILE A 92 1.65 -6.93 -19.72
C ILE A 92 0.47 -7.41 -18.89
N THR A 93 0.27 -8.73 -18.84
CA THR A 93 -0.83 -9.38 -18.14
C THR A 93 -0.32 -10.37 -17.10
N PRO A 94 -1.00 -10.54 -15.95
CA PRO A 94 -0.64 -11.58 -14.99
C PRO A 94 -0.61 -12.97 -15.64
N GLY A 95 0.39 -13.81 -15.31
CA GLY A 95 0.52 -15.18 -15.82
C GLY A 95 1.65 -15.40 -16.82
N SER A 96 2.40 -14.37 -17.18
CA SER A 96 3.55 -14.46 -18.11
C SER A 96 4.78 -13.75 -17.56
N THR A 97 5.93 -13.95 -18.23
CA THR A 97 7.21 -13.33 -17.89
C THR A 97 7.47 -12.16 -18.83
N TYR A 98 7.98 -11.06 -18.28
CA TYR A 98 8.27 -9.83 -19.00
C TYR A 98 9.64 -9.29 -18.59
N GLN A 99 10.26 -8.49 -19.46
CA GLN A 99 11.48 -7.79 -19.09
C GLN A 99 11.16 -6.70 -18.07
N LEU A 100 12.09 -6.49 -17.13
CA LEU A 100 11.95 -5.49 -16.08
C LEU A 100 11.76 -4.08 -16.68
N ASP A 101 12.54 -3.75 -17.70
CA ASP A 101 12.47 -2.48 -18.42
C ASP A 101 11.10 -2.20 -19.05
N ASP A 102 10.39 -3.23 -19.53
CA ASP A 102 9.08 -3.06 -20.14
C ASP A 102 8.03 -2.70 -19.08
N ILE A 103 8.11 -3.33 -17.90
CA ILE A 103 7.25 -3.02 -16.75
C ILE A 103 7.53 -1.60 -16.26
N GLU A 104 8.80 -1.21 -16.13
CA GLU A 104 9.16 0.15 -15.71
C GLU A 104 8.67 1.22 -16.69
N LYS A 105 8.87 1.00 -18.00
CA LYS A 105 8.41 1.91 -19.06
C LYS A 105 6.89 2.06 -19.03
N ALA A 106 6.15 0.95 -18.92
CA ALA A 106 4.69 0.98 -18.85
C ALA A 106 4.19 1.80 -17.65
N ILE A 107 4.71 1.55 -16.45
CA ILE A 107 4.29 2.26 -15.24
C ILE A 107 4.70 3.75 -15.27
N LYS A 108 5.87 4.06 -15.84
CA LYS A 108 6.37 5.45 -15.95
C LYS A 108 5.41 6.37 -16.71
N THR A 109 4.60 5.83 -17.63
CA THR A 109 3.59 6.60 -18.37
C THR A 109 2.56 7.26 -17.46
N VAL A 110 2.27 6.68 -16.29
CA VAL A 110 1.31 7.19 -15.32
C VAL A 110 1.94 7.76 -14.05
N SER A 111 3.11 7.26 -13.62
CA SER A 111 3.77 7.71 -12.39
C SER A 111 4.69 8.94 -12.55
N ILE A 112 4.97 9.39 -13.79
CA ILE A 112 5.87 10.51 -14.16
C ILE A 112 7.36 10.24 -13.82
N LYS A 113 7.64 9.40 -12.83
CA LYS A 113 8.97 8.92 -12.42
C LYS A 113 9.05 7.40 -12.54
N VAL A 114 10.27 6.89 -12.67
CA VAL A 114 10.54 5.44 -12.71
C VAL A 114 10.09 4.82 -11.37
N PRO A 115 9.26 3.77 -11.37
CA PRO A 115 8.85 3.10 -10.14
C PRO A 115 10.02 2.30 -9.53
N SER A 116 9.95 2.03 -8.22
CA SER A 116 10.80 1.02 -7.60
C SER A 116 10.08 -0.33 -7.64
N LEU A 117 10.55 -1.24 -8.49
CA LEU A 117 10.02 -2.59 -8.58
C LEU A 117 10.63 -3.49 -7.49
N LYS A 118 9.79 -4.35 -6.90
CA LYS A 118 10.20 -5.36 -5.91
C LYS A 118 9.76 -6.73 -6.39
N CYS A 119 10.72 -7.63 -6.58
CA CYS A 119 10.46 -9.01 -6.99
C CYS A 119 10.54 -9.94 -5.78
N VAL A 120 9.80 -11.04 -5.84
CA VAL A 120 9.92 -12.17 -4.91
C VAL A 120 10.19 -13.41 -5.75
N GLU A 121 11.19 -14.20 -5.35
CA GLU A 121 11.46 -15.47 -6.03
C GLU A 121 10.36 -16.47 -5.68
N LYS A 122 9.74 -17.07 -6.70
CA LYS A 122 8.90 -18.24 -6.51
C LYS A 122 9.80 -19.47 -6.46
N HIS A 123 9.85 -20.14 -5.31
CA HIS A 123 10.43 -21.49 -5.25
C HIS A 123 9.57 -22.47 -6.06
N PRO A 124 10.17 -23.41 -6.81
CA PRO A 124 9.42 -24.42 -7.54
C PRO A 124 8.53 -25.21 -6.59
N GLY A 125 7.22 -25.29 -6.88
CA GLY A 125 6.24 -26.09 -6.11
C GLY A 125 5.04 -25.33 -5.53
N ASN A 126 5.05 -24.00 -5.52
CA ASN A 126 3.88 -23.20 -5.10
C ASN A 126 3.07 -22.78 -6.33
N VAL A 127 2.14 -23.67 -6.74
CA VAL A 127 1.10 -23.40 -7.74
C VAL A 127 0.07 -22.45 -7.17
#